data_AF-G4ZSW8-F1
#
_entry.id   AF-G4ZSW8-F1
#
_cell.length_a   1.000
_cell.length_b   1.000
_cell.length_c   1.000
_cell.angle_alpha   90.00
_cell.angle_beta   90.00
_cell.angle_gamma   90.00
#
_symmetry.space_group_name_H-M   'P 1'
#
loop_
_entity.id
_entity.type
_entity.pdbx_description
1 polymer ?
#
loop_
_entity_poly.entity_id
_entity_poly.type
_entity_poly.pdbx_seq_one_letter_code
_entity_poly.pdbx_strand_id
1 'polypeptide(L)' 'IWRVLATVCSTTQWMQRNRLIFQGESTSAEKSCVEFRVTGVRQLKAIARRDKSCPQTVEQGRLMEDCI' A
#
# COMPACT_ATOMS: atom_id res chain seq x y z
N ILE A 1 10.58 -1.13 -2.73
CA ILE A 1 9.21 -1.46 -3.17
C ILE A 1 8.74 -2.82 -2.65
N TRP A 2 9.42 -3.94 -2.95
CA TRP A 2 9.01 -5.28 -2.50
C TRP A 2 8.71 -5.38 -1.00
N ARG A 3 9.62 -4.93 -0.14
CA ARG A 3 9.41 -4.94 1.33
C ARG A 3 8.16 -4.17 1.76
N VAL A 4 7.91 -3.00 1.14
CA VAL A 4 6.73 -2.17 1.42
C VAL A 4 5.46 -2.91 1.02
N LEU A 5 5.43 -3.50 -0.18
CA LEU A 5 4.28 -4.26 -0.65
C LEU A 5 4.04 -5.52 0.16
N ALA A 6 5.08 -6.23 0.61
CA ALA A 6 4.95 -7.37 1.51
C ALA A 6 4.31 -6.95 2.85
N THR A 7 4.77 -5.85 3.45
CA THR A 7 4.16 -5.31 4.68
C THR A 7 2.70 -4.93 4.44
N VAL A 8 2.40 -4.22 3.35
CA VAL A 8 1.02 -3.83 3.01
C VAL A 8 0.13 -5.05 2.81
N CYS A 9 0.63 -6.12 2.18
CA CYS A 9 -0.11 -7.37 2.00
C CYS A 9 -0.48 -7.98 3.35
N SER A 10 0.51 -8.20 4.23
CA SER A 10 0.29 -8.75 5.56
C SER A 10 -0.69 -7.91 6.40
N THR A 11 -0.55 -6.59 6.37
CA THR A 11 -1.46 -5.68 7.08
C THR A 11 -2.88 -5.73 6.52
N THR A 12 -3.02 -5.76 5.18
CA THR A 12 -4.34 -5.82 4.52
C THR A 12 -5.06 -7.12 4.86
N GLN A 13 -4.36 -8.26 4.80
CA GLN A 13 -4.90 -9.56 5.17
C GLN A 13 -5.29 -9.63 6.64
N TRP A 14 -4.47 -9.05 7.53
CA TRP A 14 -4.80 -8.99 8.96
C TRP A 14 -6.08 -8.17 9.23
N MET A 15 -6.22 -7.00 8.58
CA MET A 15 -7.45 -6.21 8.69
C MET A 15 -8.68 -6.96 8.16
N GLN A 16 -8.55 -7.62 7.00
CA GLN A 16 -9.64 -8.41 6.40
C GLN A 16 -10.06 -9.56 7.32
N ARG A 17 -9.10 -10.29 7.91
CA ARG A 17 -9.37 -11.34 8.90
C ARG A 17 -10.17 -10.78 10.08
N ASN A 18 -9.79 -9.62 10.60
CA ASN A 18 -10.50 -9.03 11.74
C ASN A 18 -11.92 -8.62 11.37
N ARG A 19 -12.15 -8.01 10.20
CA ARG A 19 -13.51 -7.68 9.75
C ARG A 19 -14.36 -8.93 9.52
N LEU A 20 -13.79 -9.98 8.97
CA LEU A 20 -14.47 -11.28 8.83
C LEU A 20 -14.90 -11.85 10.18
N ILE A 21 -13.97 -11.94 11.14
CA ILE A 21 -14.21 -12.60 12.44
C ILE A 21 -15.14 -11.76 13.33
N PHE A 22 -14.93 -10.45 13.39
CA PHE A 22 -15.56 -9.59 14.40
C PHE A 22 -16.71 -8.74 13.86
N GLN A 23 -16.81 -8.55 12.55
CA GLN A 23 -17.84 -7.71 11.92
C GLN A 23 -18.72 -8.51 10.95
N GLY A 24 -18.44 -9.80 10.76
CA GLY A 24 -19.19 -10.65 9.83
C GLY A 24 -19.03 -10.26 8.35
N GLU A 25 -18.04 -9.42 8.02
CA GLU A 25 -17.81 -9.02 6.63
C GLU A 25 -17.28 -10.20 5.80
N SER A 26 -17.90 -10.46 4.65
CA SER A 26 -17.35 -11.40 3.68
C SER A 26 -16.15 -10.80 2.93
N THR A 27 -15.17 -11.63 2.63
CA THR A 27 -14.05 -11.30 1.74
C THR A 27 -14.02 -12.26 0.54
N SER A 28 -13.44 -11.80 -0.57
CA SER A 28 -13.15 -12.61 -1.76
C SER A 28 -11.73 -12.33 -2.22
N ALA A 29 -11.13 -13.22 -3.00
CA ALA A 29 -9.78 -13.01 -3.55
C ALA A 29 -9.69 -11.69 -4.35
N GLU A 30 -10.72 -11.38 -5.13
CA GLU A 30 -10.79 -10.15 -5.90
C GLU A 30 -10.84 -8.90 -5.01
N LYS A 31 -11.73 -8.88 -4.00
CA LYS A 31 -11.81 -7.79 -3.01
C LYS A 31 -10.46 -7.63 -2.28
N SER A 32 -9.83 -8.73 -1.91
CA SER A 32 -8.51 -8.72 -1.28
C SER A 32 -7.43 -8.10 -2.17
N CYS A 33 -7.39 -8.46 -3.46
CA CYS A 33 -6.46 -7.89 -4.43
C CYS A 33 -6.69 -6.39 -4.64
N VAL A 34 -7.94 -5.95 -4.72
CA VAL A 34 -8.29 -4.53 -4.87
C VAL A 34 -7.84 -3.73 -3.66
N GLU A 35 -8.18 -4.17 -2.45
CA GLU A 35 -7.78 -3.50 -1.21
C GLU A 35 -6.26 -3.44 -1.04
N PHE A 36 -5.57 -4.53 -1.36
CA PHE A 36 -4.11 -4.59 -1.37
C PHE A 36 -3.53 -3.57 -2.36
N ARG A 37 -4.02 -3.55 -3.61
CA ARG A 37 -3.54 -2.63 -4.64
C ARG A 37 -3.76 -1.17 -4.24
N VAL A 38 -4.96 -0.82 -3.77
CA VAL A 38 -5.29 0.55 -3.36
C VAL A 38 -4.39 0.99 -2.20
N THR A 39 -4.24 0.14 -1.18
CA THR A 39 -3.39 0.44 -0.02
C THR A 39 -1.92 0.53 -0.43
N GLY A 40 -1.45 -0.38 -1.29
CA GLY A 40 -0.08 -0.41 -1.79
C GLY A 40 0.28 0.85 -2.56
N VAL A 41 -0.56 1.23 -3.53
CA VAL A 41 -0.41 2.47 -4.30
C VAL A 41 -0.38 3.69 -3.37
N ARG A 42 -1.29 3.76 -2.39
CA ARG A 42 -1.32 4.86 -1.42
C ARG A 42 -0.01 4.97 -0.63
N GLN A 43 0.53 3.85 -0.14
CA GLN A 43 1.79 3.84 0.61
C GLN A 43 3.00 4.20 -0.27
N LEU A 44 3.04 3.70 -1.50
CA LEU A 44 4.10 4.06 -2.44
C LEU A 44 4.07 5.56 -2.80
N LYS A 45 2.88 6.16 -2.98
CA LYS A 45 2.73 7.61 -3.16
C LYS A 45 3.21 8.41 -1.95
N ALA A 46 2.92 7.93 -0.73
CA ALA A 46 3.40 8.57 0.49
C ALA A 46 4.95 8.56 0.56
N ILE A 47 5.58 7.46 0.18
CA ILE A 47 7.04 7.34 0.09
C ILE A 47 7.59 8.29 -0.97
N ALA A 48 7.03 8.29 -2.17
CA ALA A 48 7.46 9.17 -3.27
C ALA A 48 7.43 10.65 -2.86
N ARG A 49 6.34 11.09 -2.22
CA ARG A 49 6.19 12.45 -1.69
C ARG A 49 7.21 12.77 -0.60
N ARG A 50 7.45 11.84 0.33
CA ARG A 50 8.46 12.01 1.39
C ARG A 50 9.86 12.18 0.78
N ASP A 51 10.21 11.33 -0.17
CA ASP A 51 11.53 11.33 -0.81
C ASP A 51 11.70 12.60 -1.67
N LYS A 52 10.63 13.10 -2.29
CA LYS A 52 10.59 14.39 -3.00
C LYS A 52 10.79 15.61 -2.10
N SER A 53 10.40 15.54 -0.83
CA SER A 53 10.60 16.62 0.14
C SER A 53 12.04 16.72 0.69
N CYS A 54 12.92 15.78 0.34
CA CYS A 54 14.29 15.71 0.84
C CYS A 54 15.27 16.02 -0.32
N PRO A 55 16.17 17.02 -0.18
CA PRO A 55 17.08 17.43 -1.25
C PRO A 55 17.93 16.28 -1.81
N GLN A 56 18.33 15.34 -0.96
CA GLN A 56 19.17 14.20 -1.34
C GLN A 56 18.41 13.15 -2.18
N THR A 57 17.08 13.11 -2.11
CA THR A 57 16.26 12.07 -2.75
C THR A 57 15.19 12.63 -3.70
N VAL A 58 15.24 13.92 -4.02
CA VAL A 58 14.19 14.63 -4.76
C VAL A 58 13.87 14.00 -6.11
N GLU A 59 14.90 13.65 -6.89
CA GLU A 59 14.73 13.08 -8.22
C GLU A 59 14.15 11.67 -8.15
N GLN A 60 14.59 10.86 -7.18
CA GLN A 60 14.02 9.53 -6.95
C GLN A 60 12.54 9.62 -6.54
N GLY A 61 12.20 10.58 -5.67
CA GLY A 61 10.82 10.84 -5.28
C GLY A 61 9.94 11.25 -6.46
N ARG A 62 10.44 12.13 -7.34
CA ARG A 62 9.76 12.56 -8.56
C ARG A 62 9.51 11.39 -9.52
N LEU A 63 10.56 10.63 -9.85
CA LEU A 63 10.46 9.47 -10.74
C LEU A 63 9.49 8.42 -10.19
N MET A 64 9.51 8.19 -8.88
CA MET A 64 8.60 7.25 -8.25
C MET A 64 7.14 7.75 -8.30
N GLU A 65 6.89 9.04 -8.09
CA GLU A 65 5.55 9.63 -8.18
C GLU A 65 4.98 9.54 -9.61
N ASP A 66 5.82 9.77 -10.63
CA ASP A 66 5.43 9.68 -12.05
C ASP A 66 5.10 8.23 -12.48
N CYS A 67 5.68 7.22 -11.83
CA CYS A 67 5.47 5.80 -12.14
C CYS A 67 4.23 5.16 -11.49
N ILE A 68 3.55 5.83 -10.54
CA ILE A 68 2.49 5.25 -9.69
C ILE A 68 1.12 5.90 -9.91
#